data_AF-A0A081API7-F1
#
_entry.id   AF-A0A081API7-F1
#
_cell.length_a   1.000
_cell.length_b   1.000
_cell.length_c   1.000
_cell.angle_alpha   90.00
_cell.angle_beta   90.00
_cell.angle_gamma   90.00
#
_symmetry.space_group_name_H-M   'P 1'
#
loop_
_entity.id
_entity.type
_entity.pdbx_description
1 polymer ?
#
loop_
_entity_poly.entity_id
_entity_poly.type
_entity_poly.pdbx_seq_one_letter_code
_entity_poly.pdbx_strand_id
1 'polypeptide(L)'
;MALSEVDDPMTRALAAIKPVSSKTLVKYMRHVASKVGPRISTDMGNQFGLMFDGWTSEDLLPRPSTHRQIVQLVTNLEALDSVCVRLQSEEGNLADVRLLFDAVIAKFPATAHHLSPSAQIVHSPAFESAVVKLLSDRSLISDEEEAVAQFAGPTDSAQETPKKVDLRRKLCVMQSDLAWQL
;
A
#
# COMPACT_ATOMS: atom_id res chain seq x y z
N MET A 1 20.68 25.28 -18.12
CA MET A 1 20.51 26.74 -18.20
C MET A 1 19.18 27.02 -18.88
N ALA A 2 18.27 27.74 -18.23
CA ALA A 2 16.94 27.93 -18.76
C ALA A 2 16.95 28.99 -19.87
N LEU A 3 16.21 28.76 -20.96
CA LEU A 3 16.09 29.74 -22.05
C LEU A 3 15.45 31.07 -21.60
N SER A 4 14.82 31.10 -20.42
CA SER A 4 14.31 32.30 -19.77
C SER A 4 15.40 33.24 -19.28
N GLU A 5 16.59 32.73 -18.94
CA GLU A 5 17.73 33.55 -18.50
C GLU A 5 18.28 34.42 -19.65
N VAL A 6 18.04 34.01 -20.90
CA VAL A 6 18.44 34.78 -22.09
C VAL A 6 17.61 36.06 -22.24
N ASP A 7 16.37 36.06 -21.76
CA ASP A 7 15.49 37.23 -21.81
C ASP A 7 15.63 38.12 -20.56
N ASP A 8 16.34 37.64 -19.52
CA ASP A 8 16.55 38.37 -18.27
C ASP A 8 17.37 39.66 -18.48
N PRO A 9 16.89 40.84 -18.02
CA PRO A 9 17.58 42.11 -18.22
C PRO A 9 18.96 42.20 -17.57
N MET A 10 19.16 41.57 -16.40
CA MET A 10 20.42 41.64 -15.66
C MET A 10 21.48 40.74 -16.31
N THR A 11 21.11 39.51 -16.67
CA THR A 11 21.96 38.60 -17.44
C THR A 11 22.34 39.20 -18.79
N ARG A 12 21.40 39.87 -19.45
CA ARG A 12 21.64 40.57 -20.72
C ARG A 12 22.57 41.77 -20.59
N ALA A 13 22.48 42.54 -19.50
CA ALA A 13 23.37 43.67 -19.24
C ALA A 13 24.83 43.23 -19.03
N LEU A 14 25.04 42.02 -18.53
CA LEU A 14 26.36 41.42 -18.32
C LEU A 14 26.92 40.78 -19.60
N ALA A 15 26.06 40.39 -20.55
CA ALA A 15 26.48 39.83 -21.82
C ALA A 15 26.85 40.94 -22.82
N ALA A 16 28.10 40.98 -23.29
CA ALA A 16 28.56 41.92 -24.32
C ALA A 16 28.02 41.62 -25.75
N ILE A 17 26.91 40.87 -25.84
CA ILE A 17 26.35 40.37 -27.09
C ILE A 17 25.13 41.20 -27.45
N LYS A 18 24.93 41.47 -28.74
CA LYS A 18 23.73 42.17 -29.22
C LYS A 18 22.46 41.42 -28.74
N PRO A 19 21.40 42.15 -28.34
CA PRO A 19 20.20 41.52 -27.80
C PRO A 19 19.55 40.61 -28.84
N VAL A 20 19.49 39.32 -28.55
CA VAL A 20 18.76 38.30 -29.32
C VAL A 20 17.71 37.71 -28.40
N SER A 21 16.43 37.78 -28.78
CA SER A 21 15.36 37.18 -27.97
C SER A 21 15.46 35.66 -27.96
N SER A 22 15.00 35.02 -26.88
CA SER A 22 14.94 33.55 -26.78
C SER A 22 14.25 32.91 -28.01
N LYS A 23 13.15 33.49 -28.49
CA LYS A 23 12.42 33.04 -29.70
C LYS A 23 13.30 33.08 -30.96
N THR A 24 14.13 34.11 -31.08
CA THR A 24 15.06 34.27 -32.21
C THR A 24 16.23 33.30 -32.09
N LEU A 25 16.77 33.14 -30.89
CA LEU A 25 17.83 32.18 -30.58
C LEU A 25 17.38 30.75 -30.91
N VAL A 26 16.18 30.34 -30.49
CA VAL A 26 15.60 29.03 -30.81
C VAL A 26 15.44 28.82 -32.32
N LYS A 27 15.02 29.86 -33.06
CA LYS A 27 14.92 29.79 -34.52
C LYS A 27 16.30 29.56 -35.16
N TYR A 28 17.33 30.25 -34.69
CA TYR A 28 18.70 30.06 -35.16
C TYR A 28 19.24 28.68 -34.79
N MET A 29 19.03 28.21 -33.56
CA MET A 29 19.43 26.86 -33.12
C MET A 29 18.81 25.77 -34.02
N ARG A 30 17.51 25.89 -34.34
CA ARG A 30 16.84 24.98 -35.27
C ARG A 30 17.44 25.04 -36.68
N HIS A 31 17.78 26.24 -37.15
CA HIS A 31 18.40 26.42 -38.46
C HIS A 31 19.82 25.84 -38.52
N VAL A 32 20.61 26.01 -37.45
CA VAL A 32 21.94 25.41 -37.29
C VAL A 32 21.81 23.89 -37.28
N ALA A 33 20.89 23.32 -36.50
CA ALA A 33 20.65 21.88 -36.47
C ALA A 33 20.28 21.34 -37.87
N SER A 34 19.41 22.04 -38.60
CA SER A 34 19.02 21.66 -39.97
C SER A 34 20.17 21.73 -40.98
N LYS A 35 21.10 22.68 -40.83
CA LYS A 35 22.27 22.80 -41.72
C LYS A 35 23.42 21.86 -41.36
N VAL A 36 23.59 21.59 -40.07
CA VAL A 36 24.70 20.79 -39.54
C VAL A 36 24.36 19.30 -39.59
N GLY A 37 23.09 18.91 -39.42
CA GLY A 37 22.64 17.52 -39.46
C GLY A 37 23.12 16.73 -40.69
N PRO A 38 22.92 17.22 -41.92
CA PRO A 38 23.41 16.53 -43.12
C PRO A 38 24.93 16.39 -43.15
N ARG A 39 25.68 17.39 -42.65
CA ARG A 39 27.15 17.34 -42.59
C ARG A 39 27.64 16.31 -41.59
N ILE A 40 27.02 16.29 -40.40
CA ILE A 40 27.25 15.29 -39.36
C ILE A 40 26.95 13.89 -39.92
N SER A 41 25.85 13.72 -40.67
CA SER A 41 25.50 12.44 -41.27
C SER A 41 26.54 11.96 -42.29
N THR A 42 27.11 12.86 -43.10
CA THR A 42 28.18 12.50 -44.04
C THR A 42 29.48 12.14 -43.30
N ASP A 43 29.80 12.87 -42.24
CA ASP A 43 31.05 12.73 -41.48
C ASP A 43 31.04 11.48 -40.57
N MET A 44 29.88 11.15 -39.97
CA MET A 44 29.72 9.99 -39.07
C MET A 44 29.60 8.65 -39.82
N GLY A 45 29.33 8.65 -41.13
CA GLY A 45 29.20 7.42 -41.92
C GLY A 45 28.09 6.48 -41.44
N ASN A 46 28.24 5.17 -41.68
CA ASN A 46 27.23 4.16 -41.37
C ASN A 46 27.29 3.61 -39.93
N GLN A 47 28.28 4.01 -39.13
CA GLN A 47 28.46 3.52 -37.77
C GLN A 47 28.93 4.65 -36.85
N PHE A 48 28.20 4.85 -35.77
CA PHE A 48 28.58 5.80 -34.73
C PHE A 48 28.35 5.22 -33.34
N GLY A 49 29.22 5.58 -32.40
CA GLY A 49 29.04 5.27 -30.99
C GLY A 49 28.15 6.31 -30.33
N LEU A 50 27.06 5.88 -29.71
CA LEU A 50 26.31 6.69 -28.76
C LEU A 50 26.94 6.49 -27.38
N MET A 51 27.65 7.51 -26.87
CA MET A 51 27.97 7.58 -25.44
C MET A 51 26.78 8.25 -24.75
N PHE A 52 26.05 7.47 -23.96
CA PHE A 52 25.07 8.00 -23.03
C PHE A 52 25.84 8.56 -21.82
N ASP A 53 25.78 9.87 -21.59
CA ASP A 53 26.20 10.46 -20.34
C ASP A 53 25.14 10.12 -19.28
N GLY A 54 25.39 9.06 -18.52
CA GLY A 54 24.51 8.63 -17.45
C GLY A 54 24.54 9.62 -16.28
N TRP A 55 23.83 10.75 -16.39
CA TRP A 55 23.36 11.47 -15.21
C TRP A 55 21.99 10.91 -14.81
N THR A 56 22.00 9.76 -14.14
CA THR A 56 20.89 9.35 -13.29
C THR A 56 20.92 10.23 -12.05
N SER A 57 19.90 11.06 -11.82
CA SER A 57 19.69 11.66 -10.51
C SER A 57 19.46 10.52 -9.51
N GLU A 58 20.46 10.21 -8.68
CA GLU A 58 20.46 9.12 -7.71
C GLU A 58 19.36 9.25 -6.64
N ASP A 59 18.65 10.38 -6.61
CA ASP A 59 17.62 10.69 -5.61
C ASP A 59 16.23 10.10 -5.91
N LEU A 60 16.01 9.48 -7.08
CA LEU A 60 14.69 8.91 -7.45
C LEU A 60 14.66 7.39 -7.59
N LEU A 61 15.81 6.71 -7.57
CA LEU A 61 15.83 5.25 -7.57
C LEU A 61 15.93 4.76 -6.13
N PRO A 62 14.96 3.94 -5.64
CA PRO A 62 15.08 3.36 -4.32
C PRO A 62 16.39 2.59 -4.26
N ARG A 63 17.26 2.95 -3.29
CA ARG A 63 18.52 2.24 -3.04
C ARG A 63 18.24 0.74 -3.04
N PRO A 64 19.15 -0.13 -3.54
CA PRO A 64 18.89 -1.56 -3.61
C PRO A 64 18.42 -2.19 -2.28
N SER A 65 18.86 -1.64 -1.14
CA SER A 65 18.36 -2.00 0.20
C SER A 65 16.90 -1.58 0.44
N THR A 66 16.53 -0.35 0.09
CA THR A 66 15.14 0.16 0.16
C THR A 66 14.23 -0.60 -0.79
N HIS A 67 14.68 -0.89 -2.01
CA HIS A 67 13.93 -1.72 -2.95
C HIS A 67 13.65 -3.11 -2.36
N ARG A 68 14.65 -3.75 -1.75
CA ARG A 68 14.46 -5.06 -1.08
C ARG A 68 13.49 -4.97 0.10
N GLN A 69 13.54 -3.89 0.88
CA GLN A 69 12.59 -3.64 1.97
C GLN A 69 11.16 -3.46 1.46
N ILE A 70 10.97 -2.74 0.35
CA ILE A 70 9.65 -2.55 -0.27
C ILE A 70 9.10 -3.89 -0.76
N VAL A 71 9.91 -4.71 -1.46
CA VAL A 71 9.48 -6.04 -1.91
C VAL A 71 9.10 -6.93 -0.72
N GLN A 72 9.89 -6.89 0.36
CA GLN A 72 9.57 -7.62 1.58
C GLN A 72 8.27 -7.12 2.25
N LEU A 73 8.02 -5.81 2.21
CA LEU A 73 6.78 -5.25 2.75
C LEU A 73 5.56 -5.65 1.91
N VAL A 74 5.67 -5.60 0.58
CA VAL A 74 4.59 -6.01 -0.33
C VAL A 74 4.21 -7.47 -0.11
N THR A 75 5.20 -8.37 -0.05
CA THR A 75 4.92 -9.80 0.23
C THR A 75 4.27 -10.03 1.60
N ASN A 76 4.61 -9.22 2.61
CA ASN A 76 3.93 -9.26 3.90
C ASN A 76 2.48 -8.78 3.82
N LEU A 77 2.20 -7.74 3.03
CA LEU A 77 0.86 -7.22 2.83
C LEU A 77 -0.02 -8.21 2.05
N GLU A 78 0.51 -8.87 1.03
CA GLU A 78 -0.19 -9.94 0.30
C GLU A 78 -0.57 -11.11 1.23
N ALA A 79 0.33 -11.49 2.14
CA ALA A 79 0.05 -12.53 3.13
C ALA A 79 -1.07 -12.13 4.11
N LEU A 80 -1.10 -10.87 4.54
CA LEU A 80 -2.18 -10.34 5.38
C LEU A 80 -3.50 -10.21 4.62
N ASP A 81 -3.45 -9.77 3.37
CA ASP A 81 -4.63 -9.67 2.51
C ASP A 81 -5.30 -11.03 2.32
N SER A 82 -4.52 -12.10 2.10
CA SER A 82 -5.05 -13.46 2.04
C SER A 82 -5.77 -13.89 3.33
N VAL A 83 -5.27 -13.46 4.50
CA VAL A 83 -5.95 -13.72 5.78
C VAL A 83 -7.25 -12.90 5.87
N CYS A 84 -7.22 -11.62 5.50
CA CYS A 84 -8.42 -10.77 5.47
C CYS A 84 -9.50 -11.33 4.55
N VAL A 85 -9.13 -11.77 3.34
CA VAL A 85 -10.05 -12.43 2.39
C VAL A 85 -10.68 -13.69 3.01
N ARG A 86 -9.89 -14.46 3.76
CA ARG A 86 -10.39 -15.66 4.44
C ARG A 86 -11.31 -15.32 5.60
N LEU A 87 -11.00 -14.30 6.38
CA LEU A 87 -11.85 -13.81 7.47
C LEU A 87 -13.17 -13.23 6.96
N GLN A 88 -13.18 -12.68 5.74
CA GLN A 88 -14.38 -12.17 5.09
C GLN A 88 -15.23 -13.27 4.43
N SER A 89 -14.75 -14.51 4.37
CA SER A 89 -15.51 -15.63 3.83
C SER A 89 -16.64 -16.05 4.77
N GLU A 90 -17.77 -16.48 4.21
CA GLU A 90 -19.00 -16.80 4.98
C GLU A 90 -18.92 -18.13 5.75
N GLU A 91 -17.84 -18.90 5.61
CA GLU A 91 -17.74 -20.30 6.08
C GLU A 91 -16.83 -20.49 7.31
N GLY A 92 -16.25 -19.42 7.87
CA GLY A 92 -15.29 -19.53 8.98
C GLY A 92 -15.94 -19.68 10.37
N ASN A 93 -15.58 -20.73 11.11
CA ASN A 93 -15.89 -20.84 12.54
C ASN A 93 -15.00 -19.88 13.35
N LEU A 94 -15.44 -19.39 14.52
CA LEU A 94 -14.62 -18.49 15.36
C LEU A 94 -13.32 -19.15 15.82
N ALA A 95 -13.29 -20.49 15.94
CA ALA A 95 -12.06 -21.23 16.21
C ALA A 95 -11.02 -21.08 15.08
N ASP A 96 -11.45 -21.13 13.81
CA ASP A 96 -10.58 -20.95 12.65
C ASP A 96 -10.07 -19.51 12.54
N VAL A 97 -10.93 -18.54 12.85
CA VAL A 97 -10.57 -17.13 12.97
C VAL A 97 -9.45 -16.95 14.01
N ARG A 98 -9.55 -17.63 15.16
CA ARG A 98 -8.51 -17.56 16.19
C ARG A 98 -7.19 -18.15 15.73
N LEU A 99 -7.22 -19.31 15.06
CA LEU A 99 -6.04 -19.94 14.47
C LEU A 99 -5.38 -19.04 13.42
N LEU A 100 -6.17 -18.34 12.61
CA LEU A 100 -5.66 -17.37 11.65
C LEU A 100 -4.98 -16.19 12.34
N PHE A 101 -5.57 -15.64 13.40
CA PHE A 101 -4.94 -14.58 14.17
C PHE A 101 -3.66 -15.03 14.88
N ASP A 102 -3.62 -16.24 15.43
CA ASP A 102 -2.40 -16.78 16.05
C ASP A 102 -1.30 -16.99 15.00
N ALA A 103 -1.65 -17.43 13.80
CA ALA A 103 -0.71 -17.53 12.67
C ALA A 103 -0.19 -16.16 12.22
N VAL A 104 -1.03 -15.12 12.24
CA VAL A 104 -0.62 -13.74 11.96
C VAL A 104 0.33 -13.24 13.04
N ILE A 105 0.05 -13.47 14.33
CA ILE A 105 0.92 -13.08 15.45
C ILE A 105 2.28 -13.79 15.36
N ALA A 106 2.30 -15.06 14.96
CA ALA A 106 3.54 -15.82 14.77
C ALA A 106 4.42 -15.23 13.64
N LYS A 107 3.81 -14.72 12.56
CA LYS A 107 4.54 -14.06 11.46
C LYS A 107 4.87 -12.59 11.76
N PHE A 108 4.02 -11.90 12.50
CA PHE A 108 4.11 -10.48 12.79
C PHE A 108 3.93 -10.27 14.30
N PRO A 109 4.97 -10.48 15.12
CA PRO A 109 4.85 -10.32 16.57
C PRO A 109 4.44 -8.90 16.98
N ALA A 110 4.70 -7.91 16.11
CA ALA A 110 4.24 -6.54 16.29
C ALA A 110 2.71 -6.41 16.35
N THR A 111 1.91 -7.29 15.72
CA THR A 111 0.44 -7.21 15.74
C THR A 111 -0.17 -7.85 17.00
N ALA A 112 0.63 -8.46 17.86
CA ALA A 112 0.16 -9.14 19.08
C ALA A 112 -0.69 -8.22 19.96
N HIS A 113 -0.33 -6.94 20.08
CA HIS A 113 -1.07 -5.98 20.90
C HIS A 113 -2.52 -5.73 20.44
N HIS A 114 -2.85 -6.04 19.18
CA HIS A 114 -4.19 -5.88 18.60
C HIS A 114 -4.93 -7.20 18.36
N LEU A 115 -4.22 -8.33 18.24
CA LEU A 115 -4.81 -9.62 17.87
C LEU A 115 -4.74 -10.69 18.98
N SER A 116 -3.98 -10.43 20.05
CA SER A 116 -3.82 -11.33 21.20
C SER A 116 -5.16 -11.59 21.91
N PRO A 117 -5.33 -12.75 22.59
CA PRO A 117 -6.52 -13.00 23.42
C PRO A 117 -6.71 -11.97 24.54
N SER A 118 -5.63 -11.27 24.88
CA SER A 118 -5.57 -10.20 25.88
C SER A 118 -5.47 -8.80 25.27
N ALA A 119 -5.76 -8.63 23.97
CA ALA A 119 -5.74 -7.32 23.32
C ALA A 119 -6.77 -6.38 23.96
N GLN A 120 -6.48 -5.07 24.01
CA GLN A 120 -7.38 -4.06 24.62
C GLN A 120 -8.74 -3.93 23.92
N ILE A 121 -8.86 -4.49 22.71
CA ILE A 121 -10.10 -4.52 21.92
C ILE A 121 -11.07 -5.59 22.46
N VAL A 122 -10.57 -6.59 23.21
CA VAL A 122 -11.37 -7.65 23.81
C VAL A 122 -12.17 -7.07 24.98
N HIS A 123 -13.49 -7.00 24.81
CA HIS A 123 -14.37 -6.41 25.82
C HIS A 123 -14.66 -7.36 26.98
N SER A 124 -14.74 -8.67 26.72
CA SER A 124 -14.94 -9.70 27.75
C SER A 124 -14.10 -10.94 27.45
N PRO A 125 -12.88 -11.02 28.02
CA PRO A 125 -11.96 -12.12 27.74
C PRO A 125 -12.51 -13.49 28.13
N ALA A 126 -13.25 -13.58 29.24
CA ALA A 126 -13.85 -14.84 29.70
C ALA A 126 -14.96 -15.31 28.77
N PHE A 127 -15.83 -14.40 28.31
CA PHE A 127 -16.90 -14.72 27.37
C PHE A 127 -16.36 -15.17 26.01
N GLU A 128 -15.40 -14.44 25.44
CA GLU A 128 -14.83 -14.79 24.14
C GLU A 128 -14.07 -16.12 24.18
N SER A 129 -13.33 -16.39 25.26
CA SER A 129 -12.69 -17.70 25.49
C SER A 129 -13.72 -18.82 25.61
N ALA A 130 -14.81 -18.60 26.35
CA ALA A 130 -15.89 -19.55 26.51
C ALA A 130 -16.55 -19.91 25.18
N VAL A 131 -16.84 -18.92 24.32
CA VAL A 131 -17.42 -19.13 22.98
C VAL A 131 -16.47 -19.94 22.10
N VAL A 132 -15.16 -19.62 22.10
CA VAL A 132 -14.17 -20.39 21.32
C VAL A 132 -14.05 -21.84 21.82
N LYS A 133 -14.11 -22.05 23.14
CA LYS A 133 -14.10 -23.39 23.74
C LYS A 133 -15.37 -24.18 23.43
N LEU A 134 -16.53 -23.53 23.47
CA LEU A 134 -17.81 -24.13 23.11
C LEU A 134 -17.85 -24.57 21.63
N LEU A 135 -17.27 -23.75 20.73
CA LEU A 135 -17.17 -24.06 19.30
C LEU A 135 -16.09 -25.11 18.97
N SER A 136 -15.24 -25.46 19.93
CA SER A 136 -14.17 -26.45 19.79
C SER A 136 -14.40 -27.69 20.67
N ASP A 137 -15.61 -27.86 21.22
CA ASP A 137 -16.02 -28.94 22.15
C ASP A 137 -15.07 -29.14 23.35
N ARG A 138 -14.55 -28.04 23.91
CA ARG A 138 -13.67 -28.06 25.10
C ARG A 138 -14.44 -27.72 26.38
N SER A 139 -13.96 -28.26 27.50
CA SER A 139 -14.53 -27.99 28.82
C SER A 139 -14.37 -26.52 29.24
N LEU A 140 -15.47 -25.91 29.67
CA LEU A 140 -15.51 -24.57 30.22
C LEU A 140 -14.99 -24.54 31.67
N ILE A 141 -14.49 -23.40 32.10
CA ILE A 141 -14.12 -23.11 33.49
C ILE A 141 -15.27 -22.34 34.16
N SER A 142 -15.38 -22.37 35.50
CA SER A 142 -16.45 -21.68 36.26
C SER A 142 -16.68 -20.23 35.81
N ASP A 143 -15.60 -19.45 35.64
CA ASP A 143 -15.67 -18.04 35.23
C ASP A 143 -16.17 -17.86 33.78
N GLU A 144 -15.91 -18.83 32.91
CA GLU A 144 -16.35 -18.86 31.52
C GLU A 144 -17.82 -19.29 31.42
N GLU A 145 -18.23 -20.24 32.25
CA GLU A 145 -19.59 -20.73 32.34
C GLU A 145 -20.53 -19.63 32.87
N GLU A 146 -20.13 -18.87 33.89
CA GLU A 146 -20.89 -17.70 34.37
C GLU A 146 -21.00 -16.60 33.29
N ALA A 147 -19.95 -16.38 32.51
CA ALA A 147 -19.94 -15.37 31.46
C ALA A 147 -20.91 -15.72 30.30
N VAL A 148 -21.10 -17.02 30.01
CA VAL A 148 -22.03 -17.50 28.97
C VAL A 148 -23.43 -17.78 29.52
N ALA A 149 -23.57 -18.00 30.84
CA ALA A 149 -24.86 -18.28 31.49
C ALA A 149 -25.92 -17.19 31.24
N GLN A 150 -25.51 -15.94 31.08
CA GLN A 150 -26.41 -14.82 30.75
C GLN A 150 -26.98 -14.89 29.32
N PHE A 151 -26.31 -15.65 28.43
CA PHE A 151 -26.70 -15.85 27.04
C PHE A 151 -27.32 -17.23 26.79
N ALA A 152 -27.36 -18.11 27.80
CA ALA A 152 -28.08 -19.38 27.76
C ALA A 152 -29.60 -19.11 27.87
N GLY A 153 -30.29 -19.04 26.73
CA GLY A 153 -31.75 -18.98 26.70
C GLY A 153 -32.38 -20.28 27.24
N PRO A 154 -33.67 -20.26 27.65
CA PRO A 154 -34.37 -21.48 27.97
C PRO A 154 -34.42 -22.36 26.71
N THR A 155 -33.82 -23.54 26.79
CA THR A 155 -33.93 -24.57 25.76
C THR A 155 -35.40 -24.91 25.56
N ASP A 156 -36.00 -24.36 24.51
CA ASP A 156 -37.24 -24.88 23.94
C ASP A 156 -37.03 -25.14 22.45
N SER A 157 -37.28 -26.38 22.08
CA SER A 157 -37.12 -26.91 20.73
C SER A 157 -38.19 -26.34 19.80
N ALA A 158 -37.86 -25.34 19.00
CA ALA A 158 -38.52 -25.09 17.72
C ALA A 158 -37.67 -24.15 16.88
N GLN A 159 -37.41 -24.55 15.64
CA GLN A 159 -36.76 -23.74 14.63
C GLN A 159 -37.50 -22.41 14.44
N GLU A 160 -36.80 -21.30 14.63
CA GLU A 160 -37.19 -20.05 13.99
C GLU A 160 -35.92 -19.29 13.63
N THR A 161 -35.58 -19.33 12.33
CA THR A 161 -34.48 -18.55 11.75
C THR A 161 -34.80 -17.05 11.83
N PRO A 162 -33.95 -16.19 12.40
CA PRO A 162 -34.11 -14.76 12.25
C PRO A 162 -32.85 -14.11 11.67
N LYS A 163 -33.00 -13.78 10.38
CA LYS A 163 -32.48 -12.61 9.66
C LYS A 163 -30.99 -12.30 9.82
N LYS A 164 -30.23 -12.82 8.85
CA LYS A 164 -28.93 -12.34 8.35
C LYS A 164 -28.89 -10.80 8.41
N VAL A 165 -28.30 -10.26 9.47
CA VAL A 165 -27.97 -8.85 9.53
C VAL A 165 -26.90 -8.61 8.47
N ASP A 166 -27.27 -7.84 7.46
CA ASP A 166 -26.46 -7.50 6.30
C ASP A 166 -25.28 -6.60 6.73
N LEU A 167 -24.27 -7.21 7.34
CA LEU A 167 -23.02 -6.56 7.73
C LEU A 167 -22.14 -6.21 6.50
N ARG A 168 -22.52 -6.66 5.29
CA ARG A 168 -21.79 -6.38 4.04
C ARG A 168 -21.74 -4.90 3.68
N ARG A 169 -22.74 -4.09 4.07
CA ARG A 169 -22.79 -2.67 3.67
C ARG A 169 -21.91 -1.72 4.49
N LYS A 170 -21.47 -2.09 5.70
CA LYS A 170 -20.66 -1.17 6.53
C LYS A 170 -19.16 -1.30 6.29
N LEU A 171 -18.63 -2.49 5.99
CA LEU A 171 -17.20 -2.65 5.75
C LEU A 171 -16.80 -2.21 4.33
N CYS A 172 -17.67 -2.42 3.34
CA CYS A 172 -17.41 -2.02 1.95
C CYS A 172 -17.39 -0.48 1.76
N VAL A 173 -18.14 0.29 2.56
CA VAL A 173 -18.12 1.77 2.47
C VAL A 173 -16.88 2.36 3.15
N MET A 174 -16.39 1.74 4.22
CA MET A 174 -15.19 2.19 4.95
C MET A 174 -13.88 1.93 4.21
N GLN A 175 -13.84 0.96 3.28
CA GLN A 175 -12.65 0.69 2.44
C GLN A 175 -12.53 1.65 1.24
N SER A 176 -13.62 2.28 0.80
CA SER A 176 -13.62 3.23 -0.32
C SER A 176 -13.34 4.68 0.06
N ASP A 177 -13.64 5.10 1.30
CA ASP A 177 -13.45 6.50 1.73
C ASP A 177 -11.99 6.85 2.12
N LEU A 178 -11.15 5.85 2.40
CA LEU A 178 -9.74 6.05 2.77
C LEU A 178 -8.77 6.15 1.58
N ALA A 179 -9.27 6.05 0.33
CA ALA A 179 -8.45 6.07 -0.87
C ALA A 179 -8.28 7.46 -1.55
N TRP A 180 -8.82 8.55 -0.97
CA TRP A 180 -8.74 9.90 -1.57
C TRP A 180 -8.26 11.02 -0.64
N GLN A 181 -7.47 10.71 0.38
CA GLN A 181 -6.80 11.73 1.22
C GLN A 181 -5.26 11.58 1.24
N LEU A 182 -4.69 11.47 0.03
CA LEU A 182 -3.35 11.93 -0.31
C LEU A 182 -3.40 12.71 -1.62
#